data_AF-A0A7S0A8M0-F1
#
_entry.id   AF-A0A7S0A8M0-F1
#
_cell.length_a   1.000
_cell.length_b   1.000
_cell.length_c   1.000
_cell.angle_alpha   90.00
_cell.angle_beta   90.00
_cell.angle_gamma   90.00
#
_symmetry.space_group_name_H-M   'P 1'
#
loop_
_entity.id
_entity.type
_entity.pdbx_description
1 polymer ?
#
loop_
_entity_poly.entity_id
_entity_poly.type
_entity_poly.pdbx_seq_one_letter_code
_entity_poly.pdbx_strand_id
1 'polypeptide(L)'
;ARAIVRLACMARVYDADGGSQVAAAFNSLDSQMRKRLTTFLNTDGITEKPGFLLYGSPNLLQFSSTNKKLGLALGMKVILRVYEAAAKEYAGSEMSVITIMIEELASHA
;
A
#
# COMPACT_ATOMS: atom_id res chain seq x y z
N ALA A 1 -6.08 8.57 -10.33
CA ALA A 1 -5.80 9.18 -9.02
C ALA A 1 -4.37 8.85 -8.58
N ARG A 2 -3.68 9.76 -7.88
CA ARG A 2 -2.25 9.63 -7.48
C ARG A 2 -1.93 8.32 -6.73
N ALA A 3 -2.86 7.84 -5.90
CA ALA A 3 -2.73 6.57 -5.17
C ALA A 3 -2.60 5.34 -6.09
N ILE A 4 -3.33 5.28 -7.20
CA ILE A 4 -3.25 4.17 -8.17
C ILE A 4 -1.87 4.13 -8.83
N VAL A 5 -1.30 5.30 -9.15
CA VAL A 5 0.05 5.38 -9.72
C VAL A 5 1.08 4.85 -8.71
N ARG A 6 0.99 5.24 -7.44
CA ARG A 6 1.88 4.71 -6.39
C ARG A 6 1.74 3.20 -6.22
N LEU A 7 0.51 2.69 -6.25
CA LEU A 7 0.24 1.24 -6.22
C LEU A 7 0.86 0.52 -7.42
N ALA A 8 0.78 1.10 -8.62
CA ALA A 8 1.40 0.54 -9.82
C ALA A 8 2.94 0.53 -9.72
N CYS A 9 3.54 1.62 -9.21
CA CYS A 9 4.97 1.67 -8.94
C CYS A 9 5.39 0.61 -7.91
N MET A 10 4.63 0.44 -6.82
CA MET A 10 4.92 -0.62 -5.84
C MET A 10 4.74 -2.02 -6.44
N ALA A 11 3.74 -2.24 -7.29
CA ALA A 11 3.56 -3.50 -8.01
C ALA A 11 4.59 -3.72 -9.15
N ARG A 12 5.51 -2.78 -9.37
CA ARG A 12 6.51 -2.79 -10.47
C ARG A 12 5.89 -2.95 -11.85
N VAL A 13 4.75 -2.30 -12.05
CA VAL A 13 4.02 -2.26 -13.32
C VAL A 13 4.45 -1.04 -14.13
N TYR A 14 4.79 -1.25 -15.41
CA TYR A 14 5.30 -0.20 -16.30
C TYR A 14 4.55 -0.11 -17.64
N ASP A 15 3.52 -0.94 -17.84
CA ASP A 15 2.71 -0.96 -19.06
C ASP A 15 1.23 -0.63 -18.77
N ALA A 16 0.49 -0.40 -19.85
CA ALA A 16 -0.92 -0.03 -19.78
C ALA A 16 -1.81 -1.17 -19.28
N ASP A 17 -1.47 -2.42 -19.60
CA ASP A 17 -2.25 -3.60 -19.20
C ASP A 17 -2.16 -3.81 -17.69
N GLY A 18 -0.95 -3.89 -17.14
CA GLY A 18 -0.74 -3.99 -15.71
C GLY A 18 -1.31 -2.76 -14.97
N GLY A 19 -1.23 -1.57 -15.57
CA GLY A 19 -1.83 -0.36 -15.00
C GLY A 19 -3.35 -0.51 -14.85
N SER A 20 -3.99 -1.12 -15.83
CA SER A 20 -5.43 -1.43 -15.81
C SER A 20 -5.77 -2.49 -14.77
N GLN A 21 -4.92 -3.51 -14.60
CA GLN A 21 -5.08 -4.52 -13.55
C GLN A 21 -4.97 -3.93 -12.14
N VAL A 22 -4.01 -3.04 -11.91
CA VAL A 22 -3.87 -2.32 -10.63
C VAL A 22 -5.09 -1.45 -10.36
N ALA A 23 -5.57 -0.72 -11.36
CA ALA A 23 -6.77 0.10 -11.23
C ALA A 23 -8.01 -0.75 -10.92
N ALA A 24 -8.19 -1.88 -11.61
CA ALA A 24 -9.29 -2.82 -11.36
C ALA A 24 -9.22 -3.42 -9.94
N ALA A 25 -8.03 -3.84 -9.50
CA ALA A 25 -7.81 -4.36 -8.16
C ALA A 25 -8.07 -3.32 -7.06
N PHE A 26 -7.65 -2.07 -7.28
CA PHE A 26 -7.96 -0.97 -6.36
C PHE A 26 -9.45 -0.68 -6.34
N ASN A 27 -10.12 -0.69 -7.49
CA ASN A 27 -11.56 -0.42 -7.60
C ASN A 27 -12.43 -1.55 -7.04
N SER A 28 -11.93 -2.78 -6.93
CA SER A 28 -12.66 -3.89 -6.29
C SER A 28 -12.65 -3.84 -4.76
N LEU A 29 -11.82 -2.99 -4.16
CA LEU A 29 -11.89 -2.67 -2.74
C LEU A 29 -13.15 -1.86 -2.43
N ASP A 30 -13.70 -2.02 -1.21
CA ASP A 30 -14.82 -1.19 -0.78
C ASP A 30 -14.43 0.30 -0.72
N SER A 31 -15.44 1.15 -0.84
CA SER A 31 -15.24 2.60 -0.96
C SER A 31 -14.51 3.19 0.25
N GLN A 32 -14.73 2.64 1.46
CA GLN A 32 -14.04 3.10 2.66
C GLN A 32 -12.57 2.68 2.69
N MET A 33 -12.26 1.43 2.33
CA MET A 33 -10.88 0.97 2.17
C MET A 33 -10.12 1.80 1.15
N ARG A 34 -10.71 2.07 -0.02
CA ARG A 34 -10.08 2.91 -1.05
C ARG A 34 -9.76 4.30 -0.51
N LYS A 35 -10.70 4.90 0.25
CA LYS A 35 -10.51 6.21 0.87
C LYS A 35 -9.35 6.18 1.87
N ARG A 36 -9.34 5.24 2.82
CA ARG A 36 -8.28 5.12 3.84
C ARG A 36 -6.92 4.83 3.24
N LEU A 37 -6.84 3.88 2.31
CA LEU A 37 -5.60 3.57 1.59
C LEU A 37 -5.09 4.77 0.79
N THR A 38 -5.99 5.52 0.15
CA THR A 38 -5.64 6.75 -0.57
C THR A 38 -5.07 7.81 0.37
N THR A 39 -5.64 7.97 1.57
CA THR A 39 -5.10 8.88 2.59
C THR A 39 -3.67 8.49 2.92
N PHE A 40 -3.42 7.27 3.40
CA PHE A 40 -2.07 6.83 3.77
C PHE A 40 -1.05 6.93 2.62
N LEU A 41 -1.43 6.56 1.40
CA LEU A 41 -0.54 6.66 0.24
C LEU A 41 -0.24 8.10 -0.18
N ASN A 42 -1.02 9.08 0.26
CA ASN A 42 -0.84 10.49 -0.06
C ASN A 42 -0.20 11.30 1.07
N THR A 43 -0.27 10.82 2.31
CA THR A 43 0.38 11.44 3.48
C THR A 43 1.89 11.55 3.24
N ASP A 44 2.42 12.76 3.37
CA ASP A 44 3.81 13.10 3.03
C ASP A 44 4.76 13.13 4.24
N GLY A 45 4.22 13.10 5.47
CA GLY A 45 5.00 13.27 6.69
C GLY A 45 5.48 14.72 6.91
N ILE A 46 5.01 15.68 6.11
CA ILE A 46 5.33 17.10 6.22
C ILE A 46 4.12 17.84 6.77
N THR A 47 2.99 17.77 6.05
CA THR A 47 1.75 18.45 6.43
C THR A 47 0.91 17.57 7.36
N GLU A 48 0.84 16.29 7.06
CA GLU A 48 0.15 15.28 7.85
C GLU A 48 1.19 14.33 8.44
N LYS A 49 1.25 14.23 9.77
CA LYS A 49 2.26 13.45 10.50
C LYS A 49 1.63 12.43 11.47
N PRO A 50 2.29 11.27 11.68
CA PRO A 50 3.45 10.79 10.92
C PRO A 50 3.06 10.28 9.52
N GLY A 51 3.97 10.43 8.55
CA GLY A 51 3.93 9.64 7.32
C GLY A 51 4.53 8.26 7.54
N PHE A 52 4.03 7.25 6.84
CA PHE A 52 4.53 5.87 6.97
C PHE A 52 5.21 5.40 5.69
N LEU A 53 6.48 4.99 5.80
CA LEU A 53 7.22 4.36 4.72
C LEU A 53 7.24 2.84 4.94
N LEU A 54 6.48 2.10 4.13
CA LEU A 54 6.47 0.64 4.21
C LEU A 54 7.63 0.04 3.40
N TYR A 55 8.75 -0.20 4.08
CA TYR A 55 9.92 -0.82 3.48
C TYR A 55 9.65 -2.29 3.14
N GLY A 56 9.91 -2.68 1.89
CA GLY A 56 9.57 -4.02 1.36
C GLY A 56 8.17 -4.11 0.73
N SER A 57 7.34 -3.05 0.81
CA SER A 57 6.01 -3.04 0.17
C SER A 57 6.00 -3.30 -1.35
N PRO A 58 7.04 -2.93 -2.14
CA PRO A 58 7.05 -3.28 -3.55
C PRO A 58 7.14 -4.79 -3.80
N ASN A 59 7.92 -5.52 -2.99
CA ASN A 59 8.04 -6.97 -3.14
C ASN A 59 6.72 -7.65 -2.78
N LEU A 60 6.06 -7.20 -1.70
CA LEU A 60 4.73 -7.69 -1.33
C LEU A 60 3.73 -7.55 -2.48
N LEU A 61 3.61 -6.37 -3.09
CA LEU A 61 2.64 -6.17 -4.18
C LEU A 61 3.04 -6.85 -5.48
N GLN A 62 4.33 -6.92 -5.80
CA GLN A 62 4.83 -7.67 -6.96
C GLN A 62 4.53 -9.16 -6.83
N PHE A 63 4.79 -9.77 -5.68
CA PHE A 63 4.46 -11.19 -5.47
C PHE A 63 2.96 -11.42 -5.45
N SER A 64 2.21 -10.52 -4.80
CA SER A 64 0.74 -10.51 -4.81
C SER A 64 0.16 -10.50 -6.23
N SER A 65 0.75 -9.74 -7.16
CA SER A 65 0.26 -9.67 -8.54
C SER A 65 0.51 -10.95 -9.33
N THR A 66 1.62 -11.64 -9.05
CA THR A 66 1.94 -12.92 -9.70
C THR A 66 1.23 -14.12 -9.07
N ASN A 67 0.78 -14.00 -7.82
CA ASN A 67 0.08 -15.06 -7.11
C ASN A 67 -1.43 -15.04 -7.42
N LYS A 68 -1.90 -16.00 -8.20
CA LYS A 68 -3.32 -16.12 -8.59
C LYS A 68 -4.29 -16.33 -7.43
N LYS A 69 -3.83 -16.85 -6.29
CA LYS A 69 -4.68 -17.07 -5.11
C LYS A 69 -4.81 -15.81 -4.26
N LEU A 70 -3.72 -15.04 -4.15
CA LEU A 70 -3.70 -13.81 -3.36
C LEU A 70 -4.29 -12.65 -4.16
N GLY A 71 -3.70 -12.37 -5.32
CA GLY A 71 -4.04 -11.25 -6.18
C GLY A 71 -3.69 -9.88 -5.58
N LEU A 72 -3.65 -8.88 -6.46
CA LEU A 72 -3.35 -7.49 -6.09
C LEU A 72 -4.28 -6.92 -5.03
N ALA A 73 -5.58 -7.21 -5.11
CA ALA A 73 -6.56 -6.65 -4.18
C ALA A 73 -6.31 -7.09 -2.73
N LEU A 74 -5.92 -8.35 -2.51
CA LEU A 74 -5.59 -8.82 -1.16
C LEU A 74 -4.26 -8.24 -0.67
N GLY A 75 -3.25 -8.12 -1.55
CA GLY A 75 -2.00 -7.43 -1.23
C GLY A 75 -2.22 -5.98 -0.78
N MET A 76 -3.10 -5.24 -1.47
CA MET A 76 -3.50 -3.88 -1.07
C MET A 76 -4.22 -3.85 0.28
N LYS A 77 -5.05 -4.85 0.59
CA LYS A 77 -5.69 -4.98 1.92
C LYS A 77 -4.68 -5.24 3.03
N VAL A 78 -3.64 -6.05 2.77
CA VAL A 78 -2.54 -6.28 3.72
C VAL A 78 -1.80 -4.97 3.98
N ILE A 79 -1.43 -4.23 2.93
CA ILE A 79 -0.81 -2.91 3.07
C ILE A 79 -1.67 -1.95 3.91
N LEU A 80 -2.98 -1.89 3.65
CA LEU A 80 -3.88 -1.04 4.44
C LEU A 80 -3.88 -1.46 5.91
N ARG A 81 -3.92 -2.75 6.22
CA ARG A 81 -3.86 -3.24 7.61
C ARG A 81 -2.56 -2.85 8.31
N VAL A 82 -1.43 -2.88 7.60
CA VAL A 82 -0.14 -2.42 8.15
C VAL A 82 -0.20 -0.93 8.46
N TYR A 83 -0.70 -0.11 7.54
CA TYR A 83 -0.87 1.33 7.79
C TYR A 83 -1.78 1.62 8.99
N GLU A 84 -2.92 0.92 9.08
CA GLU A 84 -3.87 1.10 10.19
C GLU A 84 -3.25 0.67 11.53
N ALA A 85 -2.47 -0.42 11.55
CA ALA A 85 -1.74 -0.86 12.73
C ALA A 85 -0.65 0.16 13.13
N ALA A 86 0.13 0.65 12.18
CA ALA A 86 1.17 1.65 12.43
C ALA A 86 0.57 2.98 12.92
N ALA A 87 -0.54 3.43 12.32
CA ALA A 87 -1.25 4.63 12.76
C ALA A 87 -1.72 4.54 14.21
N LYS A 88 -2.16 3.35 14.63
CA LYS A 88 -2.56 3.10 16.02
C LYS A 88 -1.35 3.09 16.96
N GLU A 89 -0.28 2.39 16.59
CA GLU A 89 0.93 2.26 17.40
C GLU A 89 1.64 3.61 17.61
N TYR A 90 1.71 4.42 16.56
CA TYR A 90 2.48 5.66 16.54
C TYR A 90 1.63 6.94 16.65
N ALA A 91 0.40 6.84 17.17
CA ALA A 91 -0.54 7.96 17.23
C ALA A 91 -0.01 9.21 17.98
N GLY A 92 0.94 9.02 18.90
CA GLY A 92 1.58 10.10 19.66
C GLY A 92 3.02 10.41 19.25
N SER A 93 3.50 9.88 18.12
CA SER A 93 4.88 10.10 17.69
C SER A 93 5.08 11.53 17.16
N GLU A 94 6.18 12.17 17.55
CA GLU A 94 6.60 13.47 17.01
C GLU A 94 7.44 13.31 15.71
N MET A 95 7.75 12.07 15.33
CA MET A 95 8.50 11.81 14.11
C MET A 95 7.70 12.19 12.87
N SER A 96 8.37 12.80 11.90
CA SER A 96 7.75 13.21 10.63
C SER A 96 7.45 12.01 9.73
N VAL A 97 8.38 11.06 9.64
CA VAL A 97 8.24 9.82 8.88
C VAL A 97 8.70 8.64 9.73
N ILE A 98 7.94 7.55 9.67
CA ILE A 98 8.26 6.29 10.36
C ILE A 98 8.39 5.19 9.31
N THR A 99 9.53 4.51 9.31
CA THR A 99 9.78 3.37 8.42
C THR A 99 9.30 2.09 9.08
N ILE A 100 8.39 1.38 8.42
CA ILE A 100 7.87 0.09 8.84
C ILE A 100 8.46 -1.00 7.95
N MET A 101 9.20 -1.93 8.55
CA MET A 101 9.81 -3.05 7.83
C MET A 101 8.77 -4.16 7.65
N ILE A 102 8.43 -4.50 6.40
CA ILE A 102 7.44 -5.53 6.09
C ILE A 102 7.95 -6.61 5.12
N GLU A 103 9.26 -6.78 5.02
CA GLU A 103 9.89 -7.75 4.11
C GLU A 103 9.43 -9.18 4.39
N GLU A 104 9.23 -9.53 5.67
CA GLU A 104 8.71 -10.85 6.05
C GLU A 104 7.32 -11.12 5.48
N LEU A 105 6.46 -10.10 5.37
CA LEU A 105 5.14 -10.26 4.77
C LEU A 105 5.21 -10.61 3.28
N ALA A 106 6.24 -10.13 2.58
CA ALA A 106 6.45 -10.49 1.18
C ALA A 106 6.81 -11.98 1.03
N SER A 107 7.46 -12.60 2.03
CA SER A 107 7.79 -14.04 1.97
C SER A 107 6.55 -14.96 2.03
N HIS A 108 5.40 -14.42 2.41
CA HIS A 108 4.12 -15.13 2.50
C HIS A 108 3.13 -14.76 1.38
N ALA A 109 3.56 -13.94 0.41
CA ALA A 109 2.72 -13.37 -0.65
C ALA A 109 2.66 -14.22 -1.92
#